data_AF-W4UZ02-F1
#
_entry.id   AF-W4UZ02-F1
#
_cell.length_a   1.000
_cell.length_b   1.000
_cell.length_c   1.000
_cell.angle_alpha   90.00
_cell.angle_beta   90.00
_cell.angle_gamma   90.00
#
_symmetry.space_group_name_H-M   'P 1'
#
loop_
_entity.id
_entity.type
_entity.pdbx_description
1 polymer ?
#
loop_
_entity_poly.entity_id
_entity_poly.type
_entity_poly.pdbx_seq_one_letter_code
_entity_poly.pdbx_strand_id
1 'polypeptide(L)'
;MQQIEHGALQLVAQVKAVGYALQGINESHLWQYRHLGDAANKTNNRNYTGQPEAQTYHPRSGERPYNHNSKDFDDRFAFTTRSAHLDYGSVTALAAAARTLRGYNDALAAECLASARKLFDDWQQHPIEDKEPFVAGYMTTLEARAAYELWRATGDATYRAHLDETLPNMLSAFSFNAPVLASMIHT
;
A
#
# COMPACT_ATOMS: atom_id res chain seq x y z
N MET A 1 -1.69 -18.06 -1.52
CA MET A 1 -0.42 -17.51 -2.04
C MET A 1 -0.64 -16.52 -3.18
N GLN A 2 -1.18 -16.95 -4.32
CA GLN A 2 -1.40 -16.07 -5.49
C GLN A 2 -2.16 -14.75 -5.19
N GLN A 3 -3.21 -14.79 -4.36
CA GLN A 3 -3.95 -13.56 -3.98
C GLN A 3 -3.08 -12.57 -3.17
N ILE A 4 -2.20 -13.09 -2.32
CA ILE A 4 -1.27 -12.27 -1.51
C ILE A 4 -0.20 -11.66 -2.42
N GLU A 5 0.36 -12.46 -3.32
CA GLU A 5 1.31 -12.01 -4.34
C GLU A 5 0.73 -10.89 -5.19
N HIS A 6 -0.51 -11.02 -5.67
CA HIS A 6 -1.17 -9.99 -6.46
C HIS A 6 -1.26 -8.64 -5.72
N GLY A 7 -1.70 -8.65 -4.45
CA GLY A 7 -1.76 -7.44 -3.64
C GLY A 7 -0.39 -6.86 -3.32
N ALA A 8 0.58 -7.73 -3.00
CA ALA A 8 1.94 -7.33 -2.69
C ALA A 8 2.64 -6.65 -3.88
N LEU A 9 2.47 -7.17 -5.09
CA LEU A 9 2.98 -6.55 -6.32
C LEU A 9 2.47 -5.12 -6.49
N GLN A 10 1.18 -4.90 -6.22
CA GLN A 10 0.55 -3.59 -6.35
C GLN A 10 1.10 -2.58 -5.33
N LEU A 11 1.35 -2.98 -4.09
CA LEU A 11 1.97 -2.13 -3.06
C LEU A 11 3.44 -1.84 -3.36
N VAL A 12 4.23 -2.86 -3.72
CA VAL A 12 5.65 -2.69 -4.09
C VAL A 12 5.80 -1.77 -5.29
N ALA A 13 4.95 -1.90 -6.31
CA ALA A 13 4.99 -1.06 -7.50
C ALA A 13 4.79 0.43 -7.15
N GLN A 14 3.87 0.75 -6.23
CA GLN A 14 3.66 2.13 -5.78
C GLN A 14 4.88 2.70 -5.07
N VAL A 15 5.45 1.93 -4.13
CA VAL A 15 6.66 2.35 -3.40
C VAL A 15 7.84 2.57 -4.36
N LYS A 16 7.99 1.72 -5.38
CA LYS A 16 9.01 1.90 -6.42
C LYS A 16 8.77 3.11 -7.32
N ALA A 17 7.51 3.36 -7.70
CA ALA A 17 7.17 4.41 -8.65
C ALA A 17 7.18 5.82 -8.03
N VAL A 18 6.65 5.97 -6.82
CA VAL A 18 6.46 7.29 -6.18
C VAL A 18 7.06 7.41 -4.78
N GLY A 19 7.53 6.31 -4.18
CA GLY A 19 8.18 6.29 -2.87
C GLY A 19 7.26 6.03 -1.68
N TYR A 20 5.94 6.02 -1.85
CA TYR A 20 4.94 5.85 -0.77
C TYR A 20 3.63 5.22 -1.30
N ALA A 21 2.73 4.86 -0.38
CA ALA A 21 1.44 4.25 -0.72
C ALA A 21 0.43 5.31 -1.22
N LEU A 22 -0.26 5.02 -2.32
CA LEU A 22 -1.26 5.89 -2.94
C LEU A 22 -2.64 5.68 -2.29
N GLN A 23 -3.40 6.77 -2.15
CA GLN A 23 -4.79 6.71 -1.69
C GLN A 23 -5.72 5.98 -2.67
N GLY A 24 -5.49 6.17 -3.98
CA GLY A 24 -6.30 5.56 -5.00
C GLY A 24 -5.72 5.76 -6.38
N ILE A 25 -5.98 4.78 -7.24
CA ILE A 25 -5.68 4.81 -8.66
C ILE A 25 -7.02 4.68 -9.36
N ASN A 26 -7.50 5.79 -9.93
CA ASN A 26 -8.87 5.92 -10.39
C ASN A 26 -8.95 6.04 -11.91
N GLU A 27 -10.09 5.63 -12.45
CA GLU A 27 -10.43 5.91 -13.84
C GLU A 27 -10.48 7.43 -14.05
N SER A 28 -9.78 7.89 -15.07
CA SER A 28 -9.63 9.31 -15.43
C SER A 28 -10.83 9.82 -16.23
N HIS A 29 -11.61 8.92 -16.84
CA HIS A 29 -12.72 9.25 -17.73
C HIS A 29 -13.97 8.40 -17.49
N LEU A 30 -15.15 8.99 -17.70
CA LEU A 30 -16.45 8.32 -17.50
C LEU A 30 -16.64 7.04 -18.33
N TRP A 31 -16.02 6.95 -19.51
CA TRP A 31 -16.17 5.79 -20.38
C TRP A 31 -15.46 4.54 -19.83
N GLN A 32 -14.41 4.70 -19.02
CA GLN A 32 -13.71 3.59 -18.37
C GLN A 32 -14.60 2.89 -17.32
N TYR A 33 -15.59 3.58 -16.75
CA TYR A 33 -16.57 3.01 -15.82
C TYR A 33 -17.62 2.11 -16.48
N ARG A 34 -17.69 2.08 -17.81
CA ARG A 34 -18.64 1.23 -18.55
C ARG A 34 -18.09 -0.18 -18.82
N HIS A 35 -16.88 -0.48 -18.36
CA HIS A 35 -16.27 -1.79 -18.54
C HIS A 35 -17.11 -2.89 -17.86
N LEU A 36 -17.68 -3.78 -18.67
CA LEU A 36 -18.40 -4.98 -18.23
C LEU A 36 -17.56 -6.20 -18.62
N GLY A 37 -17.03 -6.93 -17.63
CA GLY A 37 -16.19 -8.11 -17.87
C GLY A 37 -15.04 -8.23 -16.86
N ASP A 38 -14.06 -9.06 -17.20
CA ASP A 38 -12.88 -9.35 -16.37
C ASP A 38 -12.01 -8.10 -16.14
N ALA A 39 -11.59 -7.88 -14.90
CA ALA A 39 -10.69 -6.79 -14.52
C ALA A 39 -9.36 -6.79 -15.31
N ALA A 40 -8.89 -7.95 -15.77
CA ALA A 40 -7.68 -8.09 -16.58
C ALA A 40 -7.77 -7.38 -17.95
N ASN A 41 -8.99 -7.12 -18.44
CA ASN A 41 -9.25 -6.47 -19.73
C ASN A 41 -9.53 -4.97 -19.62
N LYS A 42 -9.37 -4.40 -18.41
CA LYS A 42 -9.66 -2.98 -18.18
C LYS A 42 -8.63 -2.04 -18.80
N THR A 43 -7.43 -2.51 -19.10
CA THR A 43 -6.39 -1.74 -19.81
C THR A 43 -5.72 -2.62 -20.85
N ASN A 44 -5.05 -2.00 -21.82
CA ASN A 44 -4.28 -2.67 -22.86
C ASN A 44 -2.90 -3.17 -22.37
N ASN A 45 -2.55 -2.92 -21.10
CA ASN A 45 -1.26 -3.21 -20.46
C ASN A 45 -0.04 -2.68 -21.24
N ARG A 46 -0.16 -1.51 -21.87
CA ARG A 46 0.90 -0.82 -22.61
C ARG A 46 1.08 0.58 -22.05
N ASN A 47 2.31 1.06 -22.05
CA ASN A 47 2.59 2.45 -21.71
C ASN A 47 1.98 3.36 -22.80
N TYR A 48 1.28 4.41 -22.40
CA TYR A 48 0.75 5.39 -23.32
C TYR A 48 1.87 6.12 -24.08
N THR A 49 1.75 6.17 -25.41
CA THR A 49 2.70 6.83 -26.34
C THR A 49 2.00 7.88 -27.21
N GLY A 50 0.76 8.24 -26.90
CA GLY A 50 -0.02 9.23 -27.65
C GLY A 50 0.29 10.67 -27.21
N GLN A 51 -0.35 11.62 -27.91
CA GLN A 51 -0.31 13.03 -27.53
C GLN A 51 -1.26 13.27 -26.34
N PRO A 52 -0.85 14.00 -25.28
CA PRO A 52 -1.71 14.28 -24.13
C PRO A 52 -3.12 14.69 -24.57
N GLU A 53 -4.12 13.92 -24.16
CA GLU A 53 -5.46 14.07 -24.70
C GLU A 53 -6.10 15.35 -24.15
N ALA A 54 -6.30 16.36 -25.02
CA ALA A 54 -6.89 17.64 -24.64
C ALA A 54 -8.40 17.55 -24.35
N GLN A 55 -9.03 16.40 -24.64
CA GLN A 55 -10.47 16.26 -24.67
C GLN A 55 -10.93 15.18 -23.68
N THR A 56 -11.34 15.61 -22.49
CA THR A 56 -11.79 14.75 -21.38
C THR A 56 -13.17 14.10 -21.63
N TYR A 57 -13.82 14.44 -22.74
CA TYR A 57 -15.11 13.89 -23.13
C TYR A 57 -14.95 13.14 -24.44
N HIS A 58 -15.00 11.81 -24.39
CA HIS A 58 -15.06 10.97 -25.58
C HIS A 58 -16.50 10.81 -26.05
N PRO A 59 -16.91 11.43 -27.17
CA PRO A 59 -18.19 11.14 -27.76
C PRO A 59 -18.09 9.82 -28.50
N ARG A 60 -18.45 8.71 -27.85
CA ARG A 60 -19.15 7.57 -28.49
C ARG A 60 -19.44 6.47 -27.48
N SER A 61 -20.69 6.46 -27.03
CA SER A 61 -21.45 5.22 -26.89
C SER A 61 -21.40 4.46 -28.22
N GLY A 62 -20.57 3.42 -28.32
CA GLY A 62 -20.65 2.47 -29.43
C GLY A 62 -19.35 1.80 -29.84
N GLU A 63 -18.21 2.49 -29.78
CA GLU A 63 -16.98 1.99 -30.40
C GLU A 63 -15.75 2.39 -29.59
N ARG A 64 -15.35 1.54 -28.65
CA ARG A 64 -13.92 1.31 -28.44
C ARG A 64 -13.71 -0.19 -28.54
N PRO A 65 -13.26 -0.71 -29.70
CA PRO A 65 -12.77 -2.08 -29.75
C PRO A 65 -11.62 -2.20 -28.75
N TYR A 66 -11.42 -3.40 -28.20
CA TYR A 66 -10.28 -3.75 -27.35
C TYR A 66 -9.00 -3.17 -27.98
N ASN A 67 -8.56 -2.02 -27.48
CA ASN A 67 -7.51 -1.28 -28.13
C ASN A 67 -6.22 -1.99 -27.73
N HIS A 68 -5.46 -2.44 -28.73
CA HIS A 68 -4.07 -2.82 -28.50
C HIS A 68 -3.15 -1.66 -28.87
N ASN A 69 -3.68 -0.46 -29.07
CA ASN A 69 -2.95 0.68 -29.59
C ASN A 69 -2.48 1.56 -28.43
N SER A 70 -1.16 1.65 -28.23
CA SER A 70 -0.56 2.49 -27.18
C SER A 70 -0.77 4.00 -27.39
N LYS A 71 -1.33 4.42 -28.54
CA LYS A 71 -1.65 5.83 -28.80
C LYS A 71 -3.03 6.25 -28.30
N ASP A 72 -3.90 5.30 -27.95
CA ASP A 72 -5.23 5.58 -27.43
C ASP A 72 -5.19 5.58 -25.90
N PHE A 73 -5.63 6.68 -25.28
CA PHE A 73 -5.49 6.86 -23.84
C PHE A 73 -6.44 5.93 -23.08
N ASP A 74 -5.88 5.09 -22.20
CA ASP A 74 -6.58 4.22 -21.26
C ASP A 74 -5.94 4.16 -19.85
N ASP A 75 -4.97 5.04 -19.58
CA ASP A 75 -4.29 5.12 -18.30
C ASP A 75 -5.21 5.61 -17.16
N ARG A 76 -4.91 5.11 -15.96
CA ARG A 76 -5.53 5.55 -14.70
C ARG A 76 -4.69 6.62 -14.04
N PHE A 77 -5.36 7.54 -13.34
CA PHE A 77 -4.67 8.59 -12.59
C PHE A 77 -4.56 8.22 -11.11
N ALA A 78 -3.35 8.43 -10.59
CA ALA A 78 -3.07 8.44 -9.16
C ALA A 78 -3.29 9.87 -8.65
N PHE A 79 -4.30 10.06 -7.81
CA PHE A 79 -4.48 11.30 -7.05
C PHE A 79 -4.01 11.03 -5.65
N THR A 80 -2.91 11.67 -5.25
CA THR A 80 -2.25 11.28 -4.01
C THR A 80 -1.59 12.44 -3.28
N THR A 81 -1.65 12.35 -1.97
CA THR A 81 -0.72 12.98 -1.03
C THR A 81 -0.14 11.88 -0.16
N ARG A 82 1.04 12.11 0.40
CA ARG A 82 1.64 11.12 1.31
C ARG A 82 0.84 11.07 2.62
N SER A 83 0.55 9.88 3.13
CA SER A 83 -0.21 9.67 4.36
C SER A 83 0.40 8.54 5.19
N ALA A 84 0.67 8.81 6.47
CA ALA A 84 1.21 7.80 7.38
C ALA A 84 0.25 6.63 7.59
N HIS A 85 -1.06 6.90 7.58
CA HIS A 85 -2.09 5.87 7.68
C HIS A 85 -1.88 4.77 6.62
N LEU A 86 -1.68 5.18 5.37
CA LEU A 86 -1.51 4.26 4.25
C LEU A 86 -0.13 3.61 4.24
N ASP A 87 0.90 4.36 4.58
CA ASP A 87 2.27 3.82 4.64
C ASP A 87 2.37 2.78 5.75
N TYR A 88 1.93 3.04 6.99
CA TYR A 88 1.94 2.04 8.07
C TYR A 88 1.05 0.83 7.77
N GLY A 89 -0.11 1.03 7.14
CA GLY A 89 -0.93 -0.07 6.63
C GLY A 89 -0.17 -0.92 5.61
N SER A 90 0.54 -0.27 4.69
CA SER A 90 1.36 -0.93 3.67
C SER A 90 2.57 -1.64 4.27
N VAL A 91 3.24 -1.05 5.26
CA VAL A 91 4.32 -1.70 6.02
C VAL A 91 3.82 -3.00 6.64
N THR A 92 2.69 -2.94 7.35
CA THR A 92 2.08 -4.12 8.00
C THR A 92 1.80 -5.22 6.96
N ALA A 93 1.17 -4.86 5.85
CA ALA A 93 0.82 -5.81 4.79
C ALA A 93 2.06 -6.40 4.10
N LEU A 94 3.04 -5.55 3.74
CA LEU A 94 4.26 -5.96 3.03
C LEU A 94 5.19 -6.81 3.91
N ALA A 95 5.36 -6.47 5.20
CA ALA A 95 6.16 -7.28 6.12
C ALA A 95 5.53 -8.68 6.35
N ALA A 96 4.21 -8.75 6.52
CA ALA A 96 3.49 -10.02 6.60
C ALA A 96 3.57 -10.81 5.27
N ALA A 97 3.44 -10.13 4.12
CA ALA A 97 3.58 -10.74 2.80
C ALA A 97 4.99 -11.30 2.59
N ALA A 98 6.04 -10.58 2.99
CA ALA A 98 7.42 -11.03 2.88
C ALA A 98 7.68 -12.37 3.61
N ARG A 99 7.07 -12.55 4.79
CA ARG A 99 7.13 -13.83 5.53
C ARG A 99 6.40 -14.94 4.79
N THR A 100 5.19 -14.63 4.32
CA THR A 100 4.30 -15.63 3.72
C THR A 100 4.83 -16.08 2.35
N LEU A 101 5.38 -15.16 1.55
CA LEU A 101 5.87 -15.41 0.19
C LEU A 101 7.24 -16.08 0.14
N ARG A 102 7.97 -16.17 1.25
CA ARG A 102 9.27 -16.86 1.31
C ARG A 102 9.11 -18.34 0.94
N GLY A 103 9.99 -18.85 0.08
CA GLY A 103 9.93 -20.20 -0.50
C GLY A 103 8.87 -20.38 -1.60
N TYR A 104 8.02 -19.37 -1.84
CA TYR A 104 7.05 -19.36 -2.95
C TYR A 104 7.48 -18.40 -4.06
N ASN A 105 7.80 -17.15 -3.70
CA ASN A 105 8.38 -16.13 -4.58
C ASN A 105 9.36 -15.29 -3.75
N ASP A 106 10.60 -15.77 -3.65
CA ASP A 106 11.64 -15.14 -2.81
C ASP A 106 12.04 -13.74 -3.28
N ALA A 107 12.01 -13.51 -4.60
CA ALA A 107 12.29 -12.20 -5.17
C ALA A 107 11.26 -11.17 -4.70
N LEU A 108 9.97 -11.48 -4.84
CA LEU A 108 8.92 -10.59 -4.36
C LEU A 108 8.94 -10.46 -2.83
N ALA A 109 9.20 -11.54 -2.09
CA ALA A 109 9.32 -11.48 -0.64
C ALA A 109 10.42 -10.49 -0.19
N ALA A 110 11.56 -10.48 -0.87
CA ALA A 110 12.65 -9.53 -0.60
C ALA A 110 12.24 -8.09 -0.93
N GLU A 111 11.55 -7.87 -2.06
CA GLU A 111 11.04 -6.55 -2.43
C GLU A 111 10.00 -6.03 -1.43
N CYS A 112 9.09 -6.89 -0.96
CA CYS A 112 8.12 -6.52 0.06
C CYS A 112 8.81 -6.06 1.34
N LEU A 113 9.80 -6.82 1.82
CA LEU A 113 10.51 -6.46 3.04
C LEU A 113 11.30 -5.16 2.88
N ALA A 114 11.95 -4.95 1.73
CA ALA A 114 12.67 -3.72 1.44
C ALA A 114 11.74 -2.50 1.41
N SER A 115 10.59 -2.61 0.74
CA SER A 115 9.57 -1.57 0.72
C SER A 115 8.98 -1.28 2.11
N ALA A 116 8.71 -2.33 2.91
CA ALA A 116 8.21 -2.17 4.27
C ALA A 116 9.21 -1.43 5.17
N ARG A 117 10.50 -1.79 5.13
CA ARG A 117 11.55 -1.08 5.90
C ARG A 117 11.64 0.38 5.48
N LYS A 118 11.72 0.65 4.17
CA LYS A 118 11.77 2.02 3.65
C LYS A 118 10.62 2.89 4.17
N LEU A 119 9.38 2.41 4.04
CA LEU A 119 8.21 3.18 4.46
C LEU A 119 8.21 3.45 5.96
N PHE A 120 8.59 2.45 6.77
CA PHE A 120 8.66 2.62 8.22
C PHE A 120 9.75 3.63 8.60
N ASP A 121 10.96 3.45 8.09
CA ASP A 121 12.12 4.30 8.38
C ASP A 121 11.89 5.76 7.98
N ASP A 122 11.19 6.00 6.85
CA ASP A 122 10.81 7.35 6.44
C ASP A 122 9.93 8.05 7.48
N TRP A 123 8.98 7.35 8.12
CA TRP A 123 8.11 7.94 9.14
C TRP A 123 8.79 8.07 10.50
N GLN A 124 9.78 7.22 10.81
CA GLN A 124 10.63 7.41 12.00
C GLN A 124 11.44 8.72 11.90
N GLN A 125 11.78 9.16 10.68
CA GLN A 125 12.47 10.44 10.44
C GLN A 125 11.50 11.64 10.36
N HIS A 126 10.19 11.39 10.24
CA HIS A 126 9.16 12.41 10.13
C HIS A 126 7.98 12.12 11.07
N PRO A 127 8.17 12.20 12.40
CA PRO A 127 7.12 11.86 13.36
C PRO A 127 5.85 12.69 13.16
N ILE A 128 4.70 12.04 13.33
CA ILE A 128 3.39 12.66 13.16
C ILE A 128 3.04 13.42 14.46
N GLU A 129 2.96 14.74 14.38
CA GLU A 129 2.49 15.57 15.50
C GLU A 129 0.99 15.86 15.36
N ASP A 130 0.14 14.86 15.62
CA ASP A 130 -1.30 15.05 15.70
C ASP A 130 -1.76 15.39 17.12
N LYS A 131 -2.46 16.52 17.27
CA LYS A 131 -2.95 17.01 18.57
C LYS A 131 -4.30 16.43 18.98
N GLU A 132 -5.03 15.81 18.04
CA GLU A 132 -6.33 15.19 18.31
C GLU A 132 -6.13 13.79 18.93
N PRO A 133 -6.58 13.56 20.19
CA PRO A 133 -6.26 12.32 20.92
C PRO A 133 -6.69 11.04 20.21
N PHE A 134 -7.84 11.06 19.51
CA PHE A 134 -8.33 9.91 18.76
C PHE A 134 -7.40 9.57 17.59
N VAL A 135 -6.98 10.58 16.83
CA VAL A 135 -6.10 10.41 15.66
C VAL A 135 -4.72 9.95 16.09
N ALA A 136 -4.17 10.56 17.15
CA ALA A 136 -2.88 10.17 17.73
C ALA A 136 -2.88 8.72 18.22
N GLY A 137 -3.94 8.29 18.93
CA GLY A 137 -4.08 6.89 19.36
C GLY A 137 -4.23 5.91 18.21
N TYR A 138 -4.95 6.31 17.15
CA TYR A 138 -5.08 5.51 15.94
C TYR A 138 -3.76 5.37 15.17
N MET A 139 -2.98 6.45 15.02
CA MET A 139 -1.66 6.40 14.38
C MET A 139 -0.68 5.54 15.17
N THR A 140 -0.61 5.72 16.49
CA THR A 140 0.18 4.86 17.41
C THR A 140 -0.13 3.38 17.18
N THR A 141 -1.42 3.05 17.00
CA THR A 141 -1.86 1.67 16.76
C THR A 141 -1.30 1.12 15.44
N LEU A 142 -1.35 1.91 14.37
CA LEU A 142 -0.87 1.49 13.04
C LEU A 142 0.64 1.33 13.01
N GLU A 143 1.36 2.26 13.63
CA GLU A 143 2.81 2.19 13.81
C GLU A 143 3.21 0.93 14.59
N ALA A 144 2.51 0.63 15.69
CA ALA A 144 2.74 -0.59 16.44
C ALA A 144 2.47 -1.87 15.62
N ARG A 145 1.41 -1.89 14.78
CA ARG A 145 1.17 -3.05 13.89
C ARG A 145 2.32 -3.23 12.90
N ALA A 146 2.78 -2.12 12.34
CA ALA A 146 3.87 -2.08 11.37
C ALA A 146 5.19 -2.57 11.98
N ALA A 147 5.55 -2.05 13.15
CA ALA A 147 6.73 -2.48 13.91
C ALA A 147 6.64 -3.96 14.29
N TYR A 148 5.48 -4.45 14.73
CA TYR A 148 5.27 -5.85 15.05
C TYR A 148 5.49 -6.78 13.84
N GLU A 149 4.89 -6.50 12.68
CA GLU A 149 5.10 -7.36 11.51
C GLU A 149 6.54 -7.27 10.97
N LEU A 150 7.19 -6.11 11.04
CA LEU A 150 8.61 -5.98 10.72
C LEU A 150 9.48 -6.79 11.66
N TRP A 151 9.23 -6.76 12.97
CA TRP A 151 9.90 -7.61 13.94
C TRP A 151 9.71 -9.08 13.59
N ARG A 152 8.48 -9.52 13.32
CA ARG A 152 8.21 -10.91 12.96
C ARG A 152 8.84 -11.34 11.63
N ALA A 153 9.02 -10.40 10.70
CA ALA A 153 9.60 -10.69 9.38
C ALA A 153 11.13 -10.82 9.41
N THR A 154 11.76 -10.11 10.35
CA THR A 154 13.21 -9.89 10.35
C THR A 154 13.92 -10.50 11.55
N GLY A 155 13.24 -10.64 12.69
CA GLY A 155 13.85 -10.94 13.98
C GLY A 155 14.69 -9.78 14.55
N ASP A 156 14.63 -8.60 13.94
CA ASP A 156 15.44 -7.44 14.30
C ASP A 156 14.93 -6.83 15.63
N ALA A 157 15.81 -6.80 16.63
CA ALA A 157 15.47 -6.35 17.98
C ALA A 157 15.11 -4.85 18.05
N THR A 158 15.49 -4.06 17.04
CA THR A 158 15.15 -2.63 16.97
C THR A 158 13.64 -2.40 16.91
N TYR A 159 12.92 -3.19 16.12
CA TYR A 159 11.46 -3.10 16.06
C TYR A 159 10.78 -3.56 17.34
N ARG A 160 11.38 -4.53 18.05
CA ARG A 160 10.88 -4.94 19.38
C ARG A 160 11.08 -3.83 20.41
N ALA A 161 12.26 -3.21 20.42
CA ALA A 161 12.54 -2.08 21.31
C ALA A 161 11.57 -0.91 21.05
N HIS A 162 11.28 -0.62 19.78
CA HIS A 162 10.28 0.39 19.41
C HIS A 162 8.89 0.04 19.97
N LEU A 163 8.42 -1.20 19.84
CA LEU A 163 7.14 -1.63 20.45
C LEU A 163 7.12 -1.45 21.98
N ASP A 164 8.22 -1.81 22.66
CA ASP A 164 8.32 -1.68 24.11
C ASP A 164 8.29 -0.19 24.53
N GLU A 165 8.88 0.70 23.73
CA GLU A 165 8.81 2.16 23.92
C GLU A 165 7.39 2.71 23.70
N THR A 166 6.68 2.23 22.68
CA THR A 166 5.31 2.66 22.36
C THR A 166 4.26 2.04 23.30
N LEU A 167 4.62 1.00 24.05
CA LEU A 167 3.68 0.22 24.88
C LEU A 167 2.80 1.07 25.81
N PRO A 168 3.29 2.08 26.54
CA PRO A 168 2.44 2.93 27.37
C PRO A 168 1.33 3.64 26.58
N ASN A 169 1.64 4.11 25.36
CA ASN A 169 0.67 4.75 24.47
C ASN A 169 -0.33 3.73 23.90
N MET A 170 0.12 2.51 23.61
CA MET A 170 -0.77 1.43 23.19
C MET A 170 -1.77 1.05 24.29
N LEU A 171 -1.32 1.03 25.55
CA LEU A 171 -2.17 0.73 26.71
C LEU A 171 -3.18 1.83 27.01
N SER A 172 -2.83 3.11 26.81
CA SER A 172 -3.79 4.21 26.97
C SER A 172 -4.92 4.16 25.92
N ALA A 173 -4.66 3.57 24.75
CA ALA A 173 -5.64 3.29 23.70
C ALA A 173 -5.91 1.78 23.55
N PHE A 174 -6.04 1.05 24.68
CA PHE A 174 -6.09 -0.42 24.73
C PHE A 174 -7.06 -1.06 23.73
N SER A 175 -8.28 -0.52 23.59
CA SER A 175 -9.32 -1.08 22.71
C SER A 175 -8.88 -1.18 21.24
N PHE A 176 -8.05 -0.25 20.77
CA PHE A 176 -7.50 -0.27 19.39
C PHE A 176 -6.29 -1.21 19.25
N ASN A 177 -5.55 -1.40 20.33
CA ASN A 177 -4.28 -2.11 20.37
C ASN A 177 -4.38 -3.56 20.85
N ALA A 178 -5.51 -3.97 21.42
CA ALA A 178 -5.71 -5.30 21.99
C ALA A 178 -5.25 -6.45 21.07
N PRO A 179 -5.51 -6.45 19.75
CA PRO A 179 -5.03 -7.52 18.87
C PRO A 179 -3.49 -7.61 18.77
N VAL A 180 -2.80 -6.47 18.72
CA VAL A 180 -1.33 -6.42 18.63
C VAL A 180 -0.72 -6.81 19.98
N LEU A 181 -1.26 -6.24 21.07
CA LEU A 181 -0.83 -6.56 22.43
C LEU A 181 -0.97 -8.05 22.74
N ALA A 182 -2.09 -8.67 22.36
CA ALA A 182 -2.26 -10.11 22.50
C ALA A 182 -1.22 -10.91 21.69
N SER A 183 -0.91 -10.44 20.48
CA SER A 183 0.08 -11.09 19.61
C SER A 183 1.51 -11.02 20.18
N MET A 184 1.85 -9.95 20.92
CA MET A 184 3.15 -9.77 21.57
C MET A 184 3.40 -10.69 22.77
N ILE A 185 2.34 -11.25 23.37
CA ILE A 185 2.43 -12.15 24.54
C ILE A 185 2.73 -13.60 24.09
N HIS A 186 2.30 -13.97 22.89
CA HIS A 186 2.41 -15.34 22.35
C HIS A 186 3.67 -15.58 21.50
N THR A 187 4.67 -14.73 21.64
CA THR A 187 5.92 -14.72 20.86
C THR A 187 7.13 -14.63 21.76
#